data_AF-A0A958QC00-F1
#
_entry.id   AF-A0A958QC00-F1
#
_cell.length_a   1.000
_cell.length_b   1.000
_cell.length_c   1.000
_cell.angle_alpha   90.00
_cell.angle_beta   90.00
_cell.angle_gamma   90.00
#
_symmetry.space_group_name_H-M   'P 1'
#
loop_
_entity.id
_entity.type
_entity.pdbx_description
1 polymer ?
#
loop_
_entity_poly.entity_id
_entity_poly.type
_entity_poly.pdbx_seq_one_letter_code
_entity_poly.pdbx_strand_id
1 'polypeptide(L)'
;MSGRKRNRQRHSGTRDNIEPQPTGRLIGWLVSYGLEKDGYAHEIRSGRCLISSNNFRNQQVLLLNSQDVSNPHAALKASSKHTLFLQDVFSAHGTYLRRSDSQDEVAVEGQVDLRHGDWIRVGKNTRFQVCLIDGPSK
;
A
#
# COMPACT_ATOMS: atom_id res chain seq x y z
N MET A 1 -31.20 34.39 47.34
CA MET A 1 -31.85 33.57 46.30
C MET A 1 -30.89 33.44 45.13
N SER A 2 -30.34 32.24 44.94
CA SER A 2 -29.30 31.90 43.96
C SER A 2 -29.94 31.57 42.61
N GLY A 3 -29.62 32.36 41.58
CA GLY A 3 -30.12 32.20 40.21
C GLY A 3 -29.26 31.23 39.40
N ARG A 4 -29.90 30.19 38.87
CA ARG A 4 -29.31 29.05 38.15
C ARG A 4 -28.57 29.42 36.85
N LYS A 5 -27.49 28.65 36.63
CA LYS A 5 -26.71 28.46 35.40
C LYS A 5 -27.59 28.26 34.15
N ARG A 6 -27.21 28.89 33.02
CA ARG A 6 -27.56 28.43 31.67
C ARG A 6 -26.29 28.08 30.91
N ASN A 7 -25.98 26.80 30.90
CA ASN A 7 -24.89 26.17 30.18
C ASN A 7 -25.29 26.12 28.69
N ARG A 8 -24.65 26.93 27.84
CA ARG A 8 -24.79 26.83 26.38
C ARG A 8 -23.82 25.74 25.89
N GLN A 9 -24.31 24.52 25.72
CA GLN A 9 -23.62 23.53 24.89
C GLN A 9 -23.65 24.01 23.44
N ARG A 10 -22.49 24.43 22.94
CA ARG A 10 -22.23 24.55 21.50
C ARG A 10 -21.71 23.21 21.01
N HIS A 11 -22.50 22.55 20.16
CA HIS A 11 -21.99 21.57 19.20
C HIS A 11 -21.21 22.30 18.12
N SER A 12 -19.93 21.93 17.91
CA SER A 12 -19.31 21.76 16.58
C SER A 12 -17.80 21.59 16.78
N GLY A 13 -17.28 20.43 16.43
CA GLY A 13 -15.85 20.16 16.40
C GLY A 13 -15.67 18.84 15.70
N THR A 14 -15.43 18.93 14.40
CA THR A 14 -15.05 17.89 13.45
C THR A 14 -14.29 16.77 14.15
N ARG A 15 -14.76 15.52 14.02
CA ARG A 15 -13.89 14.39 14.29
C ARG A 15 -12.81 14.47 13.23
N ASP A 16 -11.66 15.03 13.58
CA ASP A 16 -10.46 14.90 12.78
C ASP A 16 -10.26 13.40 12.62
N ASN A 17 -10.60 12.90 11.43
CA ASN A 17 -10.26 11.57 11.02
C ASN A 17 -8.75 11.63 10.74
N ILE A 18 -7.96 11.66 11.82
CA ILE A 18 -6.51 11.62 11.76
C ILE A 18 -6.19 10.21 11.28
N GLU A 19 -6.20 10.02 9.96
CA GLU A 19 -5.61 8.82 9.40
C GLU A 19 -4.17 8.76 9.91
N PRO A 20 -3.75 7.61 10.46
CA PRO A 20 -2.42 7.48 11.01
C PRO A 20 -1.41 7.85 9.92
N GLN A 21 -0.63 8.89 10.18
CA GLN A 21 0.37 9.36 9.24
C GLN A 21 1.32 8.21 8.90
N PRO A 22 1.56 7.93 7.62
CA PRO A 22 2.45 6.84 7.21
C PRO A 22 3.83 7.00 7.86
N THR A 23 4.21 6.06 8.71
CA THR A 23 5.51 6.07 9.38
C THR A 23 6.58 5.42 8.49
N GLY A 24 7.81 5.94 8.55
CA GLY A 24 8.97 5.39 7.82
C GLY A 24 9.48 6.28 6.68
N ARG A 25 10.73 6.00 6.28
CA ARG A 25 11.40 6.66 5.14
C ARG A 25 10.63 6.33 3.86
N LEU A 26 10.35 7.33 3.03
CA LEU A 26 9.82 7.11 1.69
C LEU A 26 10.88 6.45 0.79
N ILE A 27 10.50 5.36 0.13
CA ILE A 27 11.36 4.53 -0.71
C ILE A 27 10.93 4.58 -2.18
N GLY A 28 9.67 4.86 -2.46
CA GLY A 28 9.15 4.88 -3.82
C GLY A 28 7.64 4.90 -3.87
N TRP A 29 7.10 4.49 -5.02
CA TRP A 29 5.66 4.35 -5.27
C TRP A 29 5.35 3.06 -6.01
N LEU A 30 4.15 2.54 -5.78
CA LEU A 30 3.46 1.65 -6.70
C LEU A 30 2.51 2.49 -7.54
N VAL A 31 2.64 2.42 -8.86
CA VAL A 31 1.86 3.23 -9.80
C VAL A 31 0.96 2.33 -10.63
N SER A 32 -0.34 2.61 -10.70
CA SER A 32 -1.29 1.87 -11.52
C SER A 32 -2.14 2.79 -12.38
N TYR A 33 -2.18 2.53 -13.68
CA TYR A 33 -3.15 3.15 -14.59
C TYR A 33 -4.41 2.28 -14.78
N GLY A 34 -4.45 1.10 -14.14
CA GLY A 34 -5.60 0.19 -14.19
C GLY A 34 -6.65 0.47 -13.12
N LEU A 35 -6.26 1.13 -12.02
CA LEU A 35 -7.16 1.47 -10.92
C LEU A 35 -7.90 2.80 -11.15
N GLU A 36 -7.19 3.80 -11.70
CA GLU A 36 -7.73 5.12 -12.00
C GLU A 36 -7.22 5.60 -13.36
N LYS A 37 -8.09 6.25 -14.13
CA LYS A 37 -7.79 6.70 -15.51
C LYS A 37 -6.58 7.63 -15.56
N ASP A 38 -6.46 8.52 -14.59
CA ASP A 38 -5.39 9.52 -14.52
C ASP A 38 -4.16 9.02 -13.74
N GLY A 39 -4.19 7.74 -13.33
CA GLY A 39 -3.13 7.10 -12.56
C GLY A 39 -3.38 7.15 -11.05
N TYR A 40 -3.26 5.99 -10.41
CA TYR A 40 -3.23 5.81 -8.97
C TYR A 40 -1.77 5.63 -8.51
N ALA A 41 -1.39 6.27 -7.40
CA ALA A 41 -0.08 6.11 -6.80
C ALA A 41 -0.19 5.80 -5.31
N HIS A 42 0.46 4.73 -4.87
CA HIS A 42 0.60 4.37 -3.46
C HIS A 42 2.05 4.52 -3.01
N GLU A 43 2.28 5.23 -1.90
CA GLU A 43 3.62 5.38 -1.34
C GLU A 43 4.17 4.05 -0.82
N ILE A 44 5.43 3.77 -1.11
CA ILE A 44 6.20 2.69 -0.50
C ILE A 44 7.07 3.32 0.58
N ARG A 45 6.81 2.96 1.84
CA ARG A 45 7.61 3.41 2.99
C ARG A 45 8.34 2.24 3.64
N SER A 46 9.49 2.54 4.26
CA SER A 46 10.26 1.56 5.02
C SER A 46 9.39 0.91 6.08
N GLY A 47 9.41 -0.41 6.16
CA GLY A 47 8.51 -1.19 7.00
C GLY A 47 7.81 -2.28 6.21
N ARG A 48 6.69 -2.77 6.77
CA ARG A 48 5.84 -3.77 6.14
C ARG A 48 4.52 -3.14 5.73
N CYS A 49 4.14 -3.33 4.46
CA CYS A 49 2.83 -2.96 3.93
C CYS A 49 2.13 -4.23 3.41
N LEU A 50 0.85 -4.41 3.71
CA LEU A 50 0.04 -5.50 3.16
C LEU A 50 -0.74 -5.01 1.95
N ILE A 51 -0.85 -5.84 0.92
CA ILE A 51 -1.84 -5.67 -0.15
C ILE A 51 -3.02 -6.57 0.20
N SER A 52 -4.22 -6.01 0.27
CA SER A 52 -5.39 -6.73 0.78
C SER A 52 -6.70 -6.15 0.25
N SER A 53 -7.76 -6.98 0.21
CA SER A 53 -9.13 -6.51 0.00
C SER A 53 -9.83 -6.02 1.27
N ASN A 54 -9.21 -6.17 2.44
CA ASN A 54 -9.72 -5.64 3.70
C ASN A 54 -8.62 -4.90 4.48
N ASN A 55 -9.06 -3.95 5.30
CA ASN A 55 -8.18 -3.17 6.16
C ASN A 55 -7.80 -3.95 7.43
N PHE A 56 -6.58 -3.72 7.92
CA PHE A 56 -6.06 -4.31 9.16
C PHE A 56 -5.71 -3.18 10.14
N ARG A 57 -6.22 -3.28 11.37
CA ARG A 57 -5.89 -2.28 12.39
C ARG A 57 -4.39 -2.28 12.67
N ASN A 58 -3.82 -1.08 12.80
CA ASN A 58 -2.41 -0.84 13.15
C ASN A 58 -1.38 -1.39 12.16
N GLN A 59 -1.77 -1.62 10.91
CA GLN A 59 -0.87 -2.03 9.84
C GLN A 59 -0.99 -1.08 8.65
N GLN A 60 0.11 -0.92 7.90
CA GLN A 60 0.05 -0.24 6.61
C GLN A 60 -0.58 -1.20 5.61
N VAL A 61 -1.64 -0.75 4.94
CA VAL A 61 -2.40 -1.57 3.99
C VAL A 61 -2.64 -0.77 2.71
N LEU A 62 -2.17 -1.31 1.59
CA LEU A 62 -2.69 -0.99 0.27
C LEU A 62 -4.01 -1.74 0.09
N LEU A 63 -5.10 -1.03 0.32
CA LEU A 63 -6.45 -1.57 0.20
C LEU A 63 -6.90 -1.56 -1.27
N LEU A 64 -7.22 -2.73 -1.81
CA LEU A 64 -7.72 -2.90 -3.17
C LEU A 64 -9.14 -3.47 -3.14
N ASN A 65 -10.12 -2.66 -3.56
CA ASN A 65 -11.51 -3.11 -3.60
C ASN A 65 -11.78 -3.90 -4.89
N SER A 66 -11.28 -5.13 -4.94
CA SER A 66 -11.51 -6.04 -6.06
C SER A 66 -11.77 -7.47 -5.58
N GLN A 67 -12.70 -8.16 -6.23
CA GLN A 67 -13.10 -9.54 -5.89
C GLN A 67 -11.98 -10.56 -6.15
N ASP A 68 -11.01 -10.21 -7.01
CA ASP A 68 -9.86 -11.05 -7.30
C ASP A 68 -8.68 -10.84 -6.33
N VAL A 69 -8.86 -10.01 -5.30
CA VAL A 69 -7.85 -9.75 -4.27
C VAL A 69 -8.22 -10.42 -2.94
N SER A 70 -7.37 -11.34 -2.45
CA SER A 70 -7.51 -11.99 -1.13
C SER A 70 -7.24 -11.07 0.07
N ASN A 71 -7.60 -11.55 1.26
CA ASN A 71 -7.41 -10.85 2.53
C ASN A 71 -6.65 -11.75 3.54
N PRO A 72 -5.34 -11.54 3.77
CA PRO A 72 -4.41 -10.70 2.98
C PRO A 72 -4.09 -11.33 1.62
N HIS A 73 -3.55 -10.55 0.68
CA HIS A 73 -3.13 -11.03 -0.64
C HIS A 73 -1.62 -11.19 -0.76
N ALA A 74 -0.88 -10.11 -0.50
CA ALA A 74 0.57 -10.07 -0.61
C ALA A 74 1.16 -9.17 0.48
N ALA A 75 2.44 -9.33 0.75
CA ALA A 75 3.19 -8.49 1.67
C ALA A 75 4.38 -7.85 0.97
N LEU A 76 4.52 -6.54 1.17
CA LEU A 76 5.70 -5.77 0.81
C LEU A 76 6.53 -5.51 2.06
N LYS A 77 7.84 -5.66 1.94
CA LYS A 77 8.80 -5.32 2.98
C LYS A 77 9.88 -4.43 2.40
N ALA A 78 9.89 -3.16 2.81
CA ALA A 78 10.87 -2.18 2.38
C ALA A 78 11.87 -1.90 3.51
N SER A 79 13.16 -1.86 3.21
CA SER A 79 14.17 -1.37 4.14
C SER A 79 14.39 0.13 3.99
N SER A 80 14.99 0.75 5.01
CA SER A 80 15.45 2.14 4.92
C SER A 80 16.64 2.34 3.96
N LYS A 81 17.18 1.26 3.38
CA LYS A 81 18.28 1.25 2.40
C LYS A 81 17.79 0.91 0.99
N HIS A 82 16.54 1.24 0.66
CA HIS A 82 15.94 1.09 -0.67
C HIS A 82 15.86 -0.33 -1.21
N THR A 83 15.93 -1.36 -0.34
CA THR A 83 15.57 -2.72 -0.75
C THR A 83 14.09 -2.96 -0.55
N LEU A 84 13.43 -3.50 -1.56
CA LEU A 84 12.01 -3.83 -1.53
C LEU A 84 11.83 -5.31 -1.85
N PHE A 85 11.06 -5.99 -1.02
CA PHE A 85 10.68 -7.39 -1.25
C PHE A 85 9.18 -7.53 -1.35
N LEU A 86 8.74 -8.48 -2.17
CA LEU A 86 7.36 -8.90 -2.34
C LEU A 86 7.24 -10.39 -2.02
N GLN A 87 6.14 -10.76 -1.38
CA GLN A 87 5.78 -12.15 -1.12
C GLN A 87 4.26 -12.30 -1.26
N ASP A 88 3.82 -13.30 -2.02
CA ASP A 88 2.42 -13.73 -2.03
C ASP A 88 2.06 -14.40 -0.68
N VAL A 89 0.86 -14.15 -0.17
CA VAL A 89 0.37 -14.69 1.12
C VAL A 89 -0.77 -15.67 0.87
N PHE A 90 -0.51 -16.71 0.07
CA PHE A 90 -1.47 -17.76 -0.30
C PHE A 90 -2.75 -17.19 -0.93
N SER A 91 -2.59 -16.22 -1.82
CA SER A 91 -3.73 -15.59 -2.48
C SER A 91 -4.42 -16.56 -3.45
N ALA A 92 -5.74 -16.41 -3.60
CA ALA A 92 -6.55 -17.30 -4.44
C ALA A 92 -6.24 -17.16 -5.94
N HIS A 93 -5.73 -16.01 -6.36
CA HIS A 93 -5.46 -15.69 -7.76
C HIS A 93 -4.00 -15.38 -8.04
N GLY A 94 -3.13 -15.56 -7.06
CA GLY A 94 -1.69 -15.40 -7.18
C GLY A 94 -1.23 -13.95 -7.29
N THR A 95 0.06 -13.78 -7.02
CA THR A 95 0.83 -12.58 -7.31
C THR A 95 1.88 -12.91 -8.36
N TYR A 96 2.09 -12.02 -9.32
CA TYR A 96 3.01 -12.24 -10.42
C TYR A 96 3.96 -11.05 -10.58
N LEU A 97 5.16 -11.34 -11.05
CA LEU A 97 6.23 -10.39 -11.31
C LEU A 97 6.63 -10.44 -12.77
N ARG A 98 6.74 -9.28 -13.40
CA ARG A 98 7.41 -9.09 -14.68
C ARG A 98 8.56 -8.10 -14.49
N ARG A 99 9.78 -8.52 -14.80
CA ARG A 99 10.96 -7.65 -14.69
C ARG A 99 10.91 -6.50 -15.70
N SER A 100 11.53 -5.38 -15.38
CA SER A 100 11.57 -4.21 -16.27
C SER A 100 12.23 -4.46 -17.63
N ASP A 101 13.15 -5.43 -17.69
CA ASP A 101 13.92 -5.86 -18.86
C ASP A 101 13.34 -7.11 -19.55
N SER A 102 12.17 -7.59 -19.11
CA SER A 102 11.54 -8.80 -19.66
C SER A 102 10.06 -8.59 -19.98
N GLN A 103 9.55 -9.38 -20.93
CA GLN A 103 8.12 -9.49 -21.20
C GLN A 103 7.47 -10.64 -20.43
N ASP A 104 8.26 -11.52 -19.84
CA ASP A 104 7.78 -12.70 -19.15
C ASP A 104 7.22 -12.34 -17.77
N GLU A 105 6.05 -12.87 -17.48
CA GLU A 105 5.37 -12.72 -16.20
C GLU A 105 5.42 -14.06 -15.47
N VAL A 106 6.04 -14.07 -14.29
CA VAL A 106 6.26 -15.27 -13.48
C VAL A 106 5.50 -15.20 -12.17
N ALA A 107 5.00 -16.33 -11.69
CA ALA A 107 4.35 -16.41 -10.39
C ALA A 107 5.35 -16.19 -9.25
N VAL A 108 4.92 -15.52 -8.19
CA VAL A 108 5.72 -15.28 -6.99
C VAL A 108 5.51 -16.45 -6.02
N GLU A 109 6.39 -17.46 -6.06
CA GLU A 109 6.30 -18.66 -5.22
C GLU A 109 7.00 -18.53 -3.84
N GLY A 110 7.59 -17.36 -3.57
CA GLY A 110 8.31 -17.07 -2.34
C GLY A 110 8.56 -15.57 -2.18
N GLN A 111 9.58 -15.22 -1.41
CA GLN A 111 10.00 -13.82 -1.30
C GLN A 111 10.92 -13.46 -2.49
N VAL A 112 10.57 -12.40 -3.22
CA VAL A 112 11.33 -11.88 -4.37
C VAL A 112 11.75 -10.44 -4.14
N ASP A 113 12.91 -10.05 -4.67
CA ASP A 113 13.36 -8.65 -4.71
C ASP A 113 12.60 -7.90 -5.80
N LEU A 114 12.13 -6.69 -5.51
CA LEU A 114 11.55 -5.78 -6.50
C LEU A 114 12.53 -4.66 -6.82
N ARG A 115 12.62 -4.31 -8.10
CA ARG A 115 13.51 -3.28 -8.64
C ARG A 115 12.72 -2.15 -9.26
N HIS A 116 13.38 -1.01 -9.44
CA HIS A 116 12.79 0.09 -10.21
C HIS A 116 12.41 -0.39 -11.62
N GLY A 117 11.20 -0.04 -12.05
CA GLY A 117 10.62 -0.40 -13.33
C GLY A 117 9.93 -1.76 -13.38
N ASP A 118 10.09 -2.62 -12.36
CA ASP A 118 9.40 -3.92 -12.31
C ASP A 118 7.89 -3.72 -12.29
N TRP A 119 7.16 -4.71 -12.82
CA TRP A 119 5.71 -4.77 -12.78
C TRP A 119 5.27 -5.89 -11.86
N ILE A 120 4.31 -5.59 -11.00
CA ILE A 120 3.63 -6.59 -10.17
C ILE A 120 2.17 -6.68 -10.58
N ARG A 121 1.64 -7.89 -10.66
CA ARG A 121 0.21 -8.15 -10.85
C ARG A 121 -0.34 -8.87 -9.63
N VAL A 122 -1.41 -8.32 -9.06
CA VAL A 122 -2.11 -8.81 -7.88
C VAL A 122 -3.49 -9.26 -8.33
N GLY A 123 -3.80 -10.53 -8.11
CA GLY A 123 -5.03 -11.12 -8.66
C GLY A 123 -4.99 -11.22 -10.19
N LYS A 124 -6.15 -11.07 -10.83
CA LYS A 124 -6.29 -11.29 -12.27
C LYS A 124 -5.83 -10.08 -13.07
N ASN A 125 -6.22 -8.87 -12.66
CA ASN A 125 -6.08 -7.69 -13.52
C ASN A 125 -5.33 -6.50 -12.89
N THR A 126 -5.17 -6.45 -11.56
CA THR A 126 -4.60 -5.27 -10.92
C THR A 126 -3.08 -5.26 -11.08
N ARG A 127 -2.54 -4.26 -11.78
CA ARG A 127 -1.10 -4.14 -12.04
C ARG A 127 -0.54 -2.86 -11.45
N PHE A 128 0.68 -2.94 -10.92
CA PHE A 128 1.45 -1.78 -10.49
C PHE A 128 2.84 -1.82 -11.12
N GLN A 129 3.34 -0.66 -11.53
CA GLN A 129 4.75 -0.44 -11.78
C GLN A 129 5.44 0.02 -10.51
N VAL A 130 6.62 -0.52 -10.25
CA VAL A 130 7.46 -0.18 -9.10
C VAL A 130 8.35 1.01 -9.47
N CYS A 131 8.18 2.13 -8.77
CA CYS A 131 8.99 3.33 -8.96
C CYS A 131 9.80 3.61 -7.69
N LEU A 132 11.02 3.09 -7.62
CA LEU A 132 11.94 3.38 -6.50
C LEU A 132 12.66 4.71 -6.73
N ILE A 133 12.94 5.44 -5.64
CA ILE A 133 13.74 6.68 -5.66
C ILE A 133 14.98 6.54 -4.79
N ASP A 134 16.08 7.13 -5.25
CA ASP A 134 17.32 7.23 -4.47
C ASP A 134 17.42 8.60 -3.79
N GLY A 135 16.56 8.82 -2.79
CA GLY A 135 16.62 10.02 -1.96
C GLY A 135 17.86 9.98 -1.04
N PRO A 136 18.51 11.12 -0.74
CA PRO A 136 19.70 11.14 0.11
C PRO A 136 19.42 10.54 1.49
N SER A 137 20.37 9.74 1.99
CA SER A 137 20.34 9.30 3.39
C SER A 137 20.80 10.48 4.26
N LYS A 138 20.08 10.74 5.36
CA LYS A 138 20.55 11.65 6.41
C LYS A 138 21.69 11.01 7.20
#